data_AF-A0A2J8II91-F1
#
_entry.id   AF-A0A2J8II91-F1
#
_cell.length_a   1.000
_cell.length_b   1.000
_cell.length_c   1.000
_cell.angle_alpha   90.00
_cell.angle_beta   90.00
_cell.angle_gamma   90.00
#
_symmetry.space_group_name_H-M   'P 1'
#
loop_
_entity.id
_entity.type
_entity.pdbx_description
1 polymer ?
#
loop_
_entity_poly.entity_id
_entity_poly.type
_entity_poly.pdbx_seq_one_letter_code
_entity_poly.pdbx_strand_id
1 'polypeptide(L)'
;MAAQPEAPALREGRIIVPGSSRQLAVYGLFPPAPAQHCMVPAGTREFAAKACGPELLWISFDELCGPGAASQNYGLLPAGPELWVIDGVPSPDPSGSGRATPWEHFAAVLTVLAGRKVTLFVIGTRPMDWASASVQADDVRLQSVFGDIGRLLARLKRVESDEAAAVEGVSGS
;
A
#
# COMPACT_ATOMS: atom_id res chain seq x y z
N MET A 1 -28.33 20.25 -1.35
CA MET A 1 -26.92 20.39 -0.93
C MET A 1 -26.15 19.26 -1.58
N ALA A 2 -25.37 19.55 -2.62
CA ALA A 2 -24.53 18.54 -3.24
C ALA A 2 -23.43 18.16 -2.23
N ALA A 3 -23.38 16.89 -1.82
CA ALA A 3 -22.25 16.37 -1.09
C ALA A 3 -21.01 16.64 -1.96
N GLN A 4 -20.05 17.40 -1.43
CA GLN A 4 -18.74 17.46 -2.08
C GLN A 4 -18.26 16.02 -2.24
N PRO A 5 -17.74 15.62 -3.42
CA PRO A 5 -17.21 14.29 -3.58
C PRO A 5 -16.13 14.12 -2.51
N GLU A 6 -16.38 13.22 -1.54
CA GLU A 6 -15.35 12.82 -0.57
C GLU A 6 -14.13 12.43 -1.39
N ALA A 7 -12.99 13.03 -1.07
CA ALA A 7 -11.72 12.69 -1.70
C ALA A 7 -11.54 11.16 -1.63
N PRO A 8 -11.04 10.52 -2.69
CA PRO A 8 -10.86 9.08 -2.69
C PRO A 8 -9.96 8.70 -1.51
N ALA A 9 -10.47 7.83 -0.64
CA ALA A 9 -9.73 7.26 0.48
C ALA A 9 -9.95 5.75 0.47
N LEU A 10 -8.92 4.99 0.82
CA LEU A 10 -9.07 3.55 1.01
C LEU A 10 -10.00 3.31 2.19
N ARG A 11 -11.04 2.52 1.97
CA ARG A 11 -12.13 2.35 2.94
C ARG A 11 -11.81 1.29 3.98
N GLU A 12 -11.05 0.26 3.56
CA GLU A 12 -10.80 -0.94 4.33
C GLU A 12 -9.37 -1.41 4.11
N GLY A 13 -8.80 -2.03 5.14
CA GLY A 13 -7.41 -2.47 5.12
C GLY A 13 -6.62 -2.12 6.37
N ARG A 14 -5.32 -2.42 6.34
CA ARG A 14 -4.40 -2.27 7.48
C ARG A 14 -3.02 -1.80 7.04
N ILE A 15 -2.38 -1.02 7.90
CA ILE A 15 -0.94 -0.80 7.88
C ILE A 15 -0.34 -1.70 8.96
N ILE A 16 0.54 -2.62 8.58
CA ILE A 16 1.14 -3.61 9.48
C ILE A 16 2.63 -3.34 9.60
N VAL A 17 3.09 -3.11 10.83
CA VAL A 17 4.49 -2.89 11.20
C VAL A 17 4.78 -3.72 12.47
N PRO A 18 5.89 -4.47 12.55
CA PRO A 18 6.94 -4.64 11.53
C PRO A 18 6.58 -5.63 10.41
N GLY A 19 5.34 -6.13 10.36
CA GLY A 19 4.94 -7.12 9.34
C GLY A 19 5.39 -8.53 9.69
N SER A 20 5.42 -8.87 10.99
CA SER A 20 5.83 -10.20 11.44
C SER A 20 4.90 -11.27 10.86
N SER A 21 5.41 -12.49 10.66
CA SER A 21 4.58 -13.61 10.18
C SER A 21 3.36 -13.87 11.09
N ARG A 22 3.47 -13.59 12.39
CA ARG A 22 2.35 -13.73 13.34
C ARG A 22 1.31 -12.62 13.13
N GLN A 23 1.72 -11.37 12.94
CA GLN A 23 0.80 -10.28 12.62
C GLN A 23 0.04 -10.56 11.32
N LEU A 24 0.73 -11.08 10.29
CA LEU A 24 0.13 -11.41 9.01
C LEU A 24 -0.85 -12.60 9.14
N ALA A 25 -0.48 -13.62 9.90
CA ALA A 25 -1.30 -14.83 10.09
C ALA A 25 -2.66 -14.53 10.75
N VAL A 26 -2.77 -13.53 11.62
CA VAL A 26 -4.06 -13.08 12.20
C VAL A 26 -5.06 -12.68 11.11
N TYR A 27 -4.56 -12.14 10.00
CA TYR A 27 -5.38 -11.70 8.87
C TYR A 27 -5.41 -12.72 7.73
N GLY A 28 -4.97 -13.96 7.98
CA GLY A 28 -4.88 -15.01 6.95
C GLY A 28 -3.83 -14.73 5.87
N LEU A 29 -2.92 -13.79 6.12
CA LEU A 29 -1.86 -13.42 5.19
C LEU A 29 -0.61 -14.26 5.47
N PHE A 30 -0.15 -14.96 4.46
CA PHE A 30 1.08 -15.74 4.51
C PHE A 30 1.96 -15.30 3.34
N PRO A 31 3.21 -14.86 3.59
CA PRO A 31 4.13 -14.51 2.52
C PRO A 31 4.18 -15.62 1.46
N PRO A 32 3.89 -15.31 0.18
CA PRO A 32 3.88 -16.32 -0.87
C PRO A 32 5.24 -16.99 -1.02
N ALA A 33 5.23 -18.29 -1.29
CA ALA A 33 6.44 -19.01 -1.65
C ALA A 33 6.96 -18.55 -3.02
N PRO A 34 8.27 -18.63 -3.30
CA PRO A 34 8.83 -18.22 -4.59
C PRO A 34 8.18 -18.89 -5.82
N ALA A 35 7.67 -20.11 -5.66
CA ALA A 35 6.96 -20.85 -6.71
C ALA A 35 5.59 -20.24 -7.08
N GLN A 36 5.03 -19.36 -6.25
CA GLN A 36 3.77 -18.65 -6.48
C GLN A 36 3.96 -17.31 -7.20
N HIS A 37 5.21 -16.87 -7.36
CA HIS A 37 5.52 -15.62 -8.04
C HIS A 37 5.10 -15.70 -9.51
N CYS A 38 4.54 -14.62 -10.03
CA CYS A 38 3.99 -14.57 -11.37
C CYS A 38 4.14 -13.18 -11.99
N MET A 39 4.17 -13.12 -13.32
CA MET A 39 4.13 -11.87 -14.06
C MET A 39 2.69 -11.43 -14.27
N VAL A 40 2.39 -10.18 -13.94
CA VAL A 40 1.06 -9.58 -14.11
C VAL A 40 1.15 -8.52 -15.21
N PRO A 41 0.54 -8.75 -16.39
CA PRO A 41 0.54 -7.77 -17.46
C PRO A 41 -0.36 -6.58 -17.12
N ALA A 42 0.10 -5.39 -17.43
CA ALA A 42 -0.59 -4.13 -17.20
C ALA A 42 -0.17 -3.10 -18.26
N GLY A 43 -0.92 -3.07 -19.37
CA GLY A 43 -0.59 -2.25 -20.53
C GLY A 43 0.67 -2.75 -21.23
N THR A 44 1.67 -1.88 -21.37
CA THR A 44 2.96 -2.20 -21.99
C THR A 44 4.00 -2.73 -21.01
N ARG A 45 3.64 -2.90 -19.73
CA ARG A 45 4.52 -3.37 -18.66
C ARG A 45 4.00 -4.67 -18.08
N GLU A 46 4.93 -5.49 -17.60
CA GLU A 46 4.64 -6.62 -16.71
C GLU A 46 5.19 -6.31 -15.33
N PHE A 47 4.41 -6.62 -14.29
CA PHE A 47 4.79 -6.48 -12.90
C PHE A 47 5.10 -7.85 -12.29
N ALA A 48 6.24 -7.97 -11.62
CA ALA A 48 6.60 -9.17 -10.86
C ALA A 48 5.83 -9.23 -9.53
N ALA A 49 4.66 -9.88 -9.54
CA ALA A 49 3.89 -10.12 -8.33
C ALA A 49 4.41 -11.34 -7.57
N LYS A 50 4.34 -11.30 -6.24
CA LYS A 50 4.64 -12.45 -5.38
C LYS A 50 3.50 -13.48 -5.42
N ALA A 51 2.29 -13.02 -5.63
CA ALA A 51 1.13 -13.86 -5.92
C ALA A 51 0.09 -13.05 -6.67
N CYS A 52 -0.58 -13.67 -7.64
CA CYS A 52 -1.76 -13.11 -8.30
C CYS A 52 -2.81 -14.22 -8.45
N GLY A 53 -3.99 -13.99 -7.89
CA GLY A 53 -5.14 -14.87 -8.01
C GLY A 53 -6.43 -14.06 -8.15
N PRO A 54 -7.60 -14.72 -8.21
CA PRO A 54 -8.88 -14.04 -8.30
C PRO A 54 -9.19 -13.18 -7.06
N GLU A 55 -8.68 -13.55 -5.88
CA GLU A 55 -9.03 -12.89 -4.61
C GLU A 55 -7.92 -11.97 -4.09
N LEU A 56 -6.66 -12.26 -4.42
CA LEU A 56 -5.48 -11.60 -3.86
C LEU A 56 -4.48 -11.21 -4.94
N LEU A 57 -3.98 -9.98 -4.85
CA LEU A 57 -2.72 -9.58 -5.47
C LEU A 57 -1.71 -9.19 -4.39
N TRP A 58 -0.55 -9.85 -4.38
CA TRP A 58 0.58 -9.53 -3.51
C TRP A 58 1.74 -9.02 -4.36
N ILE A 59 2.17 -7.79 -4.13
CA ILE A 59 3.23 -7.14 -4.90
C ILE A 59 4.12 -6.29 -3.98
N SER A 60 5.39 -6.09 -4.35
CA SER A 60 6.31 -5.29 -3.55
C SER A 60 6.25 -3.81 -3.91
N PHE A 61 6.59 -2.95 -2.95
CA PHE A 61 6.78 -1.52 -3.18
C PHE A 61 7.81 -1.24 -4.27
N ASP A 62 8.96 -1.94 -4.24
CA ASP A 62 10.02 -1.80 -5.23
C ASP A 62 9.54 -2.12 -6.66
N GLU A 63 8.72 -3.15 -6.83
CA GLU A 63 8.18 -3.49 -8.14
C GLU A 63 7.18 -2.44 -8.64
N LEU A 64 6.30 -1.96 -7.76
CA LEU A 64 5.33 -0.92 -8.11
C LEU A 64 6.01 0.42 -8.42
N CYS A 65 7.03 0.78 -7.66
CA CYS A 65 7.62 2.12 -7.69
C CYS A 65 8.95 2.18 -8.43
N GLY A 66 9.42 1.04 -8.96
CA GLY A 66 10.69 0.88 -9.63
C GLY A 66 10.81 1.63 -10.98
N PRO A 67 11.99 1.58 -11.61
CA PRO A 67 12.25 2.26 -12.87
C PRO A 67 11.30 1.77 -13.98
N GLY A 68 10.79 2.71 -14.78
CA GLY A 68 9.82 2.44 -15.84
C GLY A 68 8.39 2.21 -15.35
N ALA A 69 8.11 2.45 -14.06
CA ALA A 69 6.74 2.54 -13.58
C ALA A 69 6.07 3.79 -14.15
N ALA A 70 4.82 3.66 -14.59
CA ALA A 70 4.05 4.73 -15.17
C ALA A 70 2.63 4.67 -14.58
N SER A 71 2.14 5.79 -14.06
CA SER A 71 0.86 5.87 -13.36
C SER A 71 -0.32 5.32 -14.17
N GLN A 72 -0.29 5.49 -15.49
CA GLN A 72 -1.27 4.94 -16.43
C GLN A 72 -1.39 3.41 -16.41
N ASN A 73 -0.32 2.68 -16.06
CA ASN A 73 -0.32 1.21 -16.06
C ASN A 73 -1.03 0.65 -14.82
N TYR A 74 -1.12 1.38 -13.70
CA TYR A 74 -1.76 0.87 -12.48
C TYR A 74 -3.27 0.67 -12.66
N GLY A 75 -3.91 1.52 -13.47
CA GLY A 75 -5.31 1.36 -13.86
C GLY A 75 -5.58 0.11 -14.72
N LEU A 76 -4.53 -0.55 -15.23
CA LEU A 76 -4.60 -1.76 -16.05
C LEU A 76 -4.26 -3.03 -15.27
N LEU A 77 -3.82 -2.90 -14.01
CA LEU A 77 -3.65 -4.06 -13.14
C LEU A 77 -5.01 -4.76 -12.94
N PRO A 78 -5.03 -6.11 -12.80
CA PRO A 78 -6.27 -6.89 -12.70
C PRO A 78 -7.24 -6.28 -11.70
N ALA A 79 -8.49 -6.12 -12.10
CA ALA A 79 -9.57 -5.64 -11.23
C ALA A 79 -10.24 -6.78 -10.44
N GLY A 80 -9.87 -8.04 -10.71
CA GLY A 80 -10.41 -9.22 -10.03
C GLY A 80 -10.11 -9.30 -8.53
N PRO A 81 -8.86 -9.05 -8.09
CA PRO A 81 -8.52 -9.15 -6.68
C PRO A 81 -9.20 -8.05 -5.85
N GLU A 82 -10.05 -8.46 -4.92
CA GLU A 82 -10.68 -7.58 -3.93
C GLU A 82 -9.74 -7.22 -2.78
N LEU A 83 -8.66 -8.01 -2.60
CA LEU A 83 -7.64 -7.81 -1.58
C LEU A 83 -6.27 -7.61 -2.22
N TRP A 84 -5.57 -6.55 -1.78
CA TRP A 84 -4.21 -6.26 -2.20
C TRP A 84 -3.26 -6.21 -1.01
N VAL A 85 -2.06 -6.76 -1.20
CA VAL A 85 -0.95 -6.66 -0.26
C VAL A 85 0.20 -5.96 -0.95
N ILE A 86 0.63 -4.83 -0.41
CA ILE A 86 1.85 -4.14 -0.81
C ILE A 86 2.87 -4.30 0.31
N ASP A 87 3.94 -5.05 0.04
CA ASP A 87 4.97 -5.32 1.03
C ASP A 87 6.31 -4.62 0.76
N GLY A 88 7.15 -4.59 1.80
CA GLY A 88 8.45 -3.92 1.73
C GLY A 88 8.34 -2.39 1.64
N VAL A 89 7.23 -1.80 2.09
CA VAL A 89 7.07 -0.35 2.06
C VAL A 89 8.07 0.30 3.03
N PRO A 90 8.95 1.18 2.55
CA PRO A 90 9.93 1.82 3.42
C PRO A 90 9.26 2.84 4.36
N SER A 91 9.92 3.16 5.47
CA SER A 91 9.55 4.34 6.27
C SER A 91 9.69 5.60 5.39
N PRO A 92 8.73 6.54 5.43
CA PRO A 92 8.87 7.81 4.73
C PRO A 92 10.08 8.57 5.29
N ASP A 93 10.91 9.09 4.39
CA ASP A 93 12.14 9.83 4.70
C ASP A 93 11.98 11.28 4.21
N PRO A 94 11.85 12.27 5.13
CA PRO A 94 11.59 13.66 4.79
C PRO A 94 12.80 14.39 4.17
N SER A 95 14.02 13.88 4.39
CA SER A 95 15.26 14.54 3.96
C SER A 95 15.77 14.06 2.59
N GLY A 96 15.03 13.19 1.91
CA GLY A 96 15.42 12.55 0.66
C GLY A 96 15.29 13.44 -0.58
N SER A 97 16.14 14.46 -0.72
CA SER A 97 16.14 15.33 -1.90
C SER A 97 16.30 14.50 -3.20
N GLY A 98 15.34 14.62 -4.13
CA GLY A 98 15.30 13.85 -5.38
C GLY A 98 14.66 12.46 -5.30
N ARG A 99 14.12 12.03 -4.15
CA ARG A 99 13.45 10.71 -3.99
C ARG A 99 11.92 10.76 -4.01
N ALA A 100 11.32 11.82 -4.58
CA ALA A 100 9.87 11.95 -4.65
C ALA A 100 9.21 10.95 -5.61
N THR A 101 9.89 10.55 -6.69
CA THR A 101 9.28 9.73 -7.76
C THR A 101 8.73 8.38 -7.30
N PRO A 102 9.44 7.56 -6.48
CA PRO A 102 8.84 6.35 -5.93
C PRO A 102 7.57 6.61 -5.10
N TRP A 103 7.53 7.71 -4.35
CA TRP A 103 6.36 8.08 -3.56
C TRP A 103 5.20 8.59 -4.42
N GLU A 104 5.49 9.29 -5.52
CA GLU A 104 4.47 9.71 -6.50
C GLU A 104 3.83 8.50 -7.19
N HIS A 105 4.65 7.50 -7.52
CA HIS A 105 4.18 6.21 -8.01
C HIS A 105 3.30 5.50 -6.99
N PHE A 106 3.72 5.45 -5.73
CA PHE A 106 2.93 4.85 -4.66
C PHE A 106 1.59 5.57 -4.47
N ALA A 107 1.57 6.91 -4.42
CA ALA A 107 0.35 7.70 -4.34
C ALA A 107 -0.61 7.43 -5.53
N ALA A 108 -0.06 7.28 -6.73
CA ALA A 108 -0.85 6.94 -7.92
C ALA A 108 -1.48 5.53 -7.82
N VAL A 109 -0.75 4.53 -7.34
CA VAL A 109 -1.31 3.19 -7.06
C VAL A 109 -2.44 3.28 -6.04
N LEU A 110 -2.19 3.94 -4.90
CA LEU A 110 -3.18 4.10 -3.84
C LEU A 110 -4.45 4.81 -4.33
N THR A 111 -4.32 5.80 -5.21
CA THR A 111 -5.46 6.51 -5.82
C THR A 111 -6.30 5.56 -6.67
N VAL A 112 -5.67 4.70 -7.48
CA VAL A 112 -6.38 3.69 -8.28
C VAL A 112 -7.10 2.69 -7.36
N LEU A 113 -6.43 2.20 -6.31
CA LEU A 113 -7.02 1.24 -5.37
C LEU A 113 -8.19 1.86 -4.57
N ALA A 114 -8.08 3.13 -4.17
CA ALA A 114 -9.17 3.85 -3.52
C ALA A 114 -10.40 3.97 -4.44
N GLY A 115 -10.19 4.25 -5.73
CA GLY A 115 -11.26 4.27 -6.74
C GLY A 115 -11.94 2.90 -6.93
N ARG A 116 -11.19 1.81 -6.78
CA ARG A 116 -11.68 0.44 -6.89
C ARG A 116 -12.28 -0.13 -5.59
N LYS A 117 -12.17 0.59 -4.46
CA LYS A 117 -12.61 0.14 -3.13
C LYS A 117 -12.01 -1.21 -2.71
N VAL A 118 -10.77 -1.46 -3.09
CA VAL A 118 -10.00 -2.66 -2.72
C VAL A 118 -9.65 -2.62 -1.23
N THR A 119 -9.67 -3.79 -0.57
CA THR A 119 -9.11 -3.95 0.77
C THR A 119 -7.59 -3.96 0.67
N LEU A 120 -6.89 -3.01 1.32
CA LEU A 120 -5.44 -2.87 1.20
C LEU A 120 -4.69 -3.22 2.48
N PHE A 121 -3.69 -4.09 2.37
CA PHE A 121 -2.67 -4.31 3.38
C PHE A 121 -1.35 -3.67 2.95
N VAL A 122 -0.83 -2.76 3.77
CA VAL A 122 0.46 -2.11 3.57
C VAL A 122 1.42 -2.64 4.64
N ILE A 123 2.50 -3.30 4.21
CA ILE A 123 3.44 -3.95 5.12
C ILE A 123 4.79 -3.26 5.04
N GLY A 124 5.30 -2.82 6.19
CA GLY A 124 6.63 -2.22 6.31
C GLY A 124 7.34 -2.70 7.58
N THR A 125 8.67 -2.60 7.58
CA THR A 125 9.51 -3.06 8.69
C THR A 125 9.78 -1.98 9.75
N ARG A 126 9.44 -0.73 9.45
CA ARG A 126 9.63 0.44 10.31
C ARG A 126 8.33 1.25 10.41
N PRO A 127 8.15 2.06 11.46
CA PRO A 127 6.98 2.93 11.60
C PRO A 127 6.78 3.79 10.35
N MET A 128 5.53 3.87 9.87
CA MET A 128 5.17 4.64 8.69
C MET A 128 4.19 5.76 9.07
N ASP A 129 4.75 6.95 9.29
CA ASP A 129 3.98 8.16 9.57
C ASP A 129 4.19 9.19 8.46
N TRP A 130 3.39 9.08 7.41
CA TRP A 130 3.41 10.00 6.27
C TRP A 130 2.91 11.40 6.63
N ALA A 131 2.05 11.55 7.64
CA ALA A 131 1.58 12.86 8.06
C ALA A 131 2.71 13.66 8.72
N SER A 132 3.44 13.01 9.64
CA SER A 132 4.64 13.60 10.25
C SER A 132 5.74 13.86 9.21
N ALA A 133 6.00 12.91 8.32
CA ALA A 133 7.00 13.08 7.25
C ALA A 133 6.62 14.20 6.26
N SER A 134 5.34 14.42 5.98
CA SER A 134 4.88 15.54 5.14
C SER A 134 5.23 16.89 5.77
N VAL A 135 5.00 17.06 7.08
CA VAL A 135 5.32 18.30 7.80
C VAL A 135 6.83 18.56 7.87
N GLN A 136 7.63 17.50 7.96
CA GLN A 136 9.08 17.57 8.09
C GLN A 136 9.82 17.63 6.76
N ALA A 137 9.14 17.41 5.63
CA ALA A 137 9.78 17.33 4.33
C ALA A 137 10.37 18.69 3.90
N ASP A 138 11.66 18.69 3.57
CA ASP A 138 12.37 19.90 3.10
C ASP A 138 12.10 20.20 1.60
N ASP A 139 11.44 19.27 0.91
CA ASP A 139 11.08 19.37 -0.51
C ASP A 139 9.56 19.44 -0.69
N VAL A 140 9.07 20.43 -1.45
CA VAL A 140 7.64 20.68 -1.66
C VAL A 140 6.93 19.50 -2.31
N ARG A 141 7.60 18.75 -3.20
CA ARG A 141 7.00 17.57 -3.83
C ARG A 141 6.88 16.44 -2.83
N LEU A 142 7.90 16.21 -1.99
CA LEU A 142 7.82 15.25 -0.89
C LEU A 142 6.74 15.63 0.13
N GLN A 143 6.65 16.90 0.50
CA GLN A 143 5.60 17.40 1.38
C GLN A 143 4.21 17.08 0.82
N SER A 144 3.98 17.42 -0.46
CA SER A 144 2.70 17.17 -1.13
C SER A 144 2.37 15.68 -1.20
N VAL A 145 3.30 14.86 -1.70
CA VAL A 145 3.03 13.43 -1.94
C VAL A 145 2.86 12.64 -0.64
N PHE A 146 3.61 12.97 0.42
CA PHE A 146 3.38 12.38 1.73
C PHE A 146 2.05 12.80 2.34
N GLY A 147 1.63 14.05 2.11
CA GLY A 147 0.30 14.51 2.48
C GLY A 147 -0.80 13.72 1.77
N ASP A 148 -0.63 13.45 0.46
CA ASP A 148 -1.55 12.64 -0.33
C ASP A 148 -1.62 11.19 0.14
N ILE A 149 -0.48 10.54 0.34
CA ILE A 149 -0.41 9.17 0.87
C ILE A 149 -1.06 9.10 2.25
N GLY A 150 -0.74 10.05 3.14
CA GLY A 150 -1.33 10.14 4.47
C GLY A 150 -2.85 10.24 4.43
N ARG A 151 -3.41 11.03 3.52
CA ARG A 151 -4.86 11.15 3.32
C ARG A 151 -5.48 9.87 2.77
N LEU A 152 -4.87 9.26 1.76
CA LEU A 152 -5.37 8.02 1.14
C LEU A 152 -5.43 6.85 2.13
N LEU A 153 -4.45 6.78 3.04
CA LEU A 153 -4.31 5.71 4.03
C LEU A 153 -4.96 6.03 5.39
N ALA A 154 -5.51 7.23 5.59
CA ALA A 154 -5.97 7.73 6.89
C ALA A 154 -7.03 6.83 7.59
N ARG A 155 -7.79 6.05 6.82
CA ARG A 155 -8.84 5.16 7.34
C ARG A 155 -8.37 3.73 7.60
N LEU A 156 -7.15 3.37 7.20
CA LEU A 156 -6.60 2.04 7.47
C LEU A 156 -6.21 1.96 8.94
N LYS A 157 -6.59 0.87 9.62
CA LYS A 157 -6.13 0.67 11.00
C LYS A 157 -4.65 0.31 11.01
N ARG A 158 -3.95 0.71 12.08
CA ARG A 158 -2.54 0.39 12.29
C ARG A 158 -2.40 -0.82 13.21
N VAL A 159 -1.49 -1.73 12.85
CA VAL A 159 -1.11 -2.89 13.64
C VAL A 159 0.38 -2.77 13.89
N GLU A 160 0.75 -2.31 15.08
CA GLU A 160 2.13 -1.93 15.42
C GLU A 160 2.82 -2.95 16.34
N SER A 161 2.10 -4.00 16.75
CA SER A 161 2.59 -5.06 17.63
C SER A 161 1.83 -6.37 17.42
N ASP A 162 2.46 -7.49 17.77
CA ASP A 162 1.82 -8.82 17.75
C ASP A 162 0.62 -8.94 18.71
N GLU A 163 0.68 -8.24 19.84
CA GLU A 163 -0.42 -8.20 20.81
C GLU A 163 -1.63 -7.43 20.26
N ALA A 164 -1.39 -6.33 19.55
CA ALA A 164 -2.44 -5.57 18.86
C ALA A 164 -3.11 -6.42 17.76
N ALA A 165 -2.33 -7.27 17.08
CA ALA A 165 -2.89 -8.23 16.13
C ALA A 165 -3.75 -9.29 16.84
N ALA A 166 -3.28 -9.86 17.96
CA ALA A 166 -4.01 -10.88 18.70
C ALA A 166 -5.37 -10.38 19.25
N VAL A 167 -5.45 -9.13 19.72
CA VAL A 167 -6.69 -8.53 20.23
C VAL A 167 -7.72 -8.33 19.12
N GLU A 168 -7.31 -7.93 17.91
CA GLU A 168 -8.23 -7.81 16.77
C GLU A 168 -8.75 -9.18 16.28
N GLY A 169 -7.92 -10.22 16.37
CA GLY A 169 -8.31 -11.59 15.99
C GLY A 169 -9.32 -12.25 16.94
N VAL A 170 -9.43 -11.80 18.19
CA VAL A 170 -10.33 -12.38 19.20
C VAL A 170 -11.68 -11.67 19.29
N SER A 171 -11.81 -10.46 18.75
CA SER A 171 -13.03 -9.65 18.85
C SER A 171 -14.09 -9.95 17.77
N GLY A 172 -13.91 -11.01 16.99
CA GLY A 172 -14.90 -11.54 16.05
C GLY A 172 -15.36 -12.93 16.48
N SER A 173 -16.33 -13.01 17.38
CA SER A 173 -17.08 -14.23 17.72
C SER A 173 -18.55 -13.89 17.87
#